data_AF-A0A9P6V780-F1
#
_entry.id   AF-A0A9P6V780-F1
#
_cell.length_a   1.000
_cell.length_b   1.000
_cell.length_c   1.000
_cell.angle_alpha   90.00
_cell.angle_beta   90.00
_cell.angle_gamma   90.00
#
_symmetry.space_group_name_H-M   'P 1'
#
loop_
_entity.id
_entity.type
_entity.pdbx_description
1 polymer ?
#
loop_
_entity_poly.entity_id
_entity_poly.type
_entity_poly.pdbx_seq_one_letter_code
_entity_poly.pdbx_strand_id
1 'polypeptide(L)'
;MPLTFPTPSTDYQKFQLATRLYQNQEPFVALKNLAIFGRGHDDEDDISRLAFLVRCNHLVKLDLGAVDNRIGDLLVFDDGTGPLLRTLCPCLSELVLSSTSSFYDPTLAKLLRCSQSGWRTVEIEDAFFFGRLAYAALMESVATTLENLQVKNWRGFRQAWCLGLLRSTTREQLRRIGGVDDGDLEETTKELTVNAQDAYQEHHMLTLRIIGVPRANVVSLRNGERLSLPDNRPRGHYDVQKWIYTQLADLSGLQELVVGMRELNWSRLAFCGIDPYSSSSIDIEEALRDRFETFQYDCLEFSMASGLKILSGLTELRVLDVRSTAHNIGVKELDWMHVHWPQLETIRGLESPREWACNPKEAEAAAKAVERWIVNHPNGIGSSFVQK
;
A
#
# COMPACT_ATOMS: atom_id res chain seq x y z
N MET A 1 -39.06 -17.70 25.66
CA MET A 1 -37.86 -18.49 26.01
C MET A 1 -36.98 -17.60 26.88
N PRO A 2 -36.53 -18.05 28.06
CA PRO A 2 -35.58 -17.28 28.86
C PRO A 2 -34.27 -17.14 28.08
N LEU A 3 -33.74 -15.91 28.03
CA LEU A 3 -32.41 -15.64 27.48
C LEU A 3 -31.38 -16.25 28.43
N THR A 4 -30.79 -17.38 28.05
CA THR A 4 -29.66 -17.96 28.76
C THR A 4 -28.43 -17.09 28.48
N PHE A 5 -27.92 -16.41 29.51
CA PHE A 5 -26.66 -15.69 29.40
C PHE A 5 -25.51 -16.70 29.18
N PRO A 6 -24.55 -16.40 28.28
CA PRO A 6 -23.39 -17.25 28.08
C PRO A 6 -22.60 -17.35 29.38
N THR A 7 -22.28 -18.57 29.80
CA THR A 7 -21.35 -18.78 30.92
C THR A 7 -19.99 -18.16 30.56
N PRO A 8 -19.37 -17.37 31.46
CA PRO A 8 -18.08 -16.75 31.18
C PRO A 8 -17.03 -17.82 30.91
N SER A 9 -16.17 -17.61 29.92
CA SER A 9 -15.06 -18.51 29.64
C SER A 9 -14.12 -18.60 30.85
N THR A 10 -13.46 -19.75 31.02
CA THR A 10 -12.42 -19.93 32.05
C THR A 10 -11.36 -18.83 31.97
N ASP A 11 -11.03 -18.39 30.76
CA ASP A 11 -10.05 -17.34 30.48
C ASP A 11 -10.50 -15.99 31.01
N TYR A 12 -11.77 -15.63 30.81
CA TYR A 12 -12.32 -14.40 31.38
C TYR A 12 -12.36 -14.44 32.91
N GLN A 13 -12.65 -15.58 33.53
CA GLN A 13 -12.60 -15.72 34.99
C GLN A 13 -11.18 -15.56 35.54
N LYS A 14 -10.18 -16.16 34.88
CA LYS A 14 -8.76 -15.98 35.22
C LYS A 14 -8.36 -14.50 35.12
N PHE A 15 -8.75 -13.84 34.03
CA PHE A 15 -8.54 -12.41 33.84
C PHE A 15 -9.19 -11.58 34.95
N GLN A 16 -10.46 -11.82 35.29
CA GLN A 16 -11.15 -11.13 36.38
C GLN A 16 -10.47 -11.31 37.74
N LEU A 17 -9.96 -12.52 38.04
CA LEU A 17 -9.22 -12.74 39.28
C LEU A 17 -7.91 -11.93 39.31
N ALA A 18 -7.17 -11.93 38.21
CA ALA A 18 -5.91 -11.20 38.08
C ALA A 18 -6.10 -9.67 38.15
N THR A 19 -7.18 -9.13 37.57
CA THR A 19 -7.46 -7.67 37.60
C THR A 19 -7.66 -7.10 39.00
N ARG A 20 -8.09 -7.92 39.99
CA ARG A 20 -8.25 -7.47 41.38
C ARG A 20 -6.96 -6.92 41.98
N LEU A 21 -5.80 -7.38 41.51
CA LEU A 21 -4.50 -6.87 41.94
C LEU A 21 -4.26 -5.43 41.51
N TYR A 22 -4.93 -4.97 40.44
CA TYR A 22 -4.69 -3.68 39.80
C TYR A 22 -5.79 -2.64 40.05
N GLN A 23 -6.98 -3.04 40.53
CA GLN A 23 -8.15 -2.15 40.69
C GLN A 23 -7.91 -0.93 41.59
N ASN A 24 -7.02 -1.02 42.58
CA ASN A 24 -6.73 0.06 43.52
C ASN A 24 -5.42 0.82 43.20
N GLN A 25 -4.82 0.56 42.04
CA GLN A 25 -3.56 1.18 41.65
C GLN A 25 -3.84 2.37 40.72
N GLU A 26 -2.97 3.39 40.77
CA GLU A 26 -3.13 4.59 39.94
C GLU A 26 -3.09 4.29 38.43
N PRO A 27 -3.82 4.98 37.56
CA PRO A 27 -3.76 4.72 36.12
C PRO A 27 -2.38 5.06 35.51
N PHE A 28 -1.99 4.35 34.46
CA PHE A 28 -0.78 4.63 33.67
C PHE A 28 -1.04 5.76 32.66
N VAL A 29 -1.22 6.99 33.16
CA VAL A 29 -1.59 8.16 32.34
C VAL A 29 -0.58 8.45 31.21
N ALA A 30 0.69 8.18 31.46
CA ALA A 30 1.77 8.39 30.50
C ALA A 30 1.92 7.26 29.45
N LEU A 31 1.30 6.09 29.67
CA LEU A 31 1.41 4.96 28.74
C LEU A 31 0.46 5.19 27.55
N LYS A 32 1.05 5.55 26.40
CA LYS A 32 0.32 5.79 25.15
C LYS A 32 0.42 4.64 24.15
N ASN A 33 1.52 3.91 24.19
CA ASN A 33 1.81 2.84 23.26
C ASN A 33 2.14 1.57 24.05
N LEU A 34 1.51 0.46 23.68
CA LEU A 34 1.74 -0.83 24.29
C LEU A 34 1.90 -1.86 23.18
N ALA A 35 2.95 -2.68 23.30
CA ALA A 35 3.16 -3.81 22.43
C ALA A 35 3.15 -5.10 23.24
N ILE A 36 2.38 -6.09 22.80
CA ILE A 36 2.20 -7.38 23.45
C ILE A 36 2.63 -8.44 22.44
N PHE A 37 3.73 -9.12 22.77
CA PHE A 37 4.27 -10.19 21.93
C PHE A 37 4.15 -11.53 22.65
N GLY A 38 3.48 -12.49 22.02
CA GLY A 38 3.43 -13.86 22.51
C GLY A 38 4.71 -14.62 22.19
N ARG A 39 5.14 -15.51 23.09
CA ARG A 39 6.05 -16.61 22.74
C ARG A 39 5.17 -17.83 22.49
N GLY A 40 5.22 -18.36 21.26
CA GLY A 40 4.26 -19.35 20.77
C GLY A 40 3.86 -20.49 21.72
N HIS A 41 2.58 -20.83 21.62
CA HIS A 41 1.84 -22.06 21.94
C HIS A 41 1.74 -22.64 23.36
N ASP A 42 2.63 -22.40 24.34
CA ASP A 42 2.59 -23.22 25.58
C ASP A 42 2.53 -22.49 26.94
N ASP A 43 2.49 -21.14 27.01
CA ASP A 43 2.45 -20.44 28.31
C ASP A 43 0.99 -20.13 28.74
N GLU A 44 0.37 -21.03 29.51
CA GLU A 44 -1.01 -20.86 30.04
C GLU A 44 -1.23 -19.56 30.84
N ASP A 45 -0.17 -18.88 31.25
CA ASP A 45 -0.19 -17.68 32.09
C ASP A 45 -0.32 -16.34 31.34
N ASP A 46 -0.38 -16.35 30.01
CA ASP A 46 -0.41 -15.10 29.22
C ASP A 46 -1.68 -14.26 29.44
N ILE A 47 -2.83 -14.88 29.75
CA ILE A 47 -4.09 -14.16 29.98
C ILE A 47 -4.03 -13.29 31.24
N SER A 48 -3.41 -13.80 32.32
CA SER A 48 -3.26 -13.05 33.57
C SER A 48 -2.37 -11.83 33.38
N ARG A 49 -1.45 -11.86 32.42
CA ARG A 49 -0.58 -10.73 32.06
C ARG A 49 -1.36 -9.59 31.43
N LEU A 50 -2.55 -9.81 30.87
CA LEU A 50 -3.38 -8.72 30.31
C LEU A 50 -4.11 -7.91 31.39
N ALA A 51 -4.14 -8.39 32.64
CA ALA A 51 -4.88 -7.76 33.72
C ALA A 51 -4.45 -6.31 34.01
N PHE A 52 -3.20 -5.92 33.69
CA PHE A 52 -2.77 -4.53 33.89
C PHE A 52 -3.45 -3.54 32.92
N LEU A 53 -4.09 -4.01 31.84
CA LEU A 53 -4.82 -3.15 30.90
C LEU A 53 -5.92 -2.31 31.58
N VAL A 54 -6.41 -2.73 32.76
CA VAL A 54 -7.35 -1.93 33.56
C VAL A 54 -6.78 -0.59 34.02
N ARG A 55 -5.45 -0.42 34.01
CA ARG A 55 -4.75 0.82 34.32
C ARG A 55 -4.42 1.64 33.06
N CYS A 56 -4.74 1.15 31.86
CA CYS A 56 -4.30 1.72 30.58
C CYS A 56 -5.40 2.53 29.87
N ASN A 57 -6.22 3.28 30.62
CA ASN A 57 -7.36 4.03 30.06
C ASN A 57 -6.96 5.15 29.06
N HIS A 58 -5.68 5.52 29.01
CA HIS A 58 -5.12 6.53 28.12
C HIS A 58 -4.31 5.96 26.95
N LEU A 59 -4.34 4.63 26.76
CA LEU A 59 -3.65 3.95 25.68
C LEU A 59 -4.22 4.37 24.32
N VAL A 60 -3.32 4.74 23.39
CA VAL A 60 -3.65 5.22 22.04
C VAL A 60 -3.31 4.17 20.99
N LYS A 61 -2.16 3.50 21.15
CA LYS A 61 -1.67 2.46 20.25
C LYS A 61 -1.53 1.12 20.95
N LEU A 62 -2.07 0.08 20.33
CA LEU A 62 -1.90 -1.31 20.72
C LEU A 62 -1.29 -2.10 19.56
N ASP A 63 -0.15 -2.72 19.84
CA ASP A 63 0.53 -3.64 18.94
C ASP A 63 0.42 -5.06 19.49
N LEU A 64 -0.16 -5.96 18.70
CA LEU A 64 -0.36 -7.36 19.04
C LEU A 64 0.44 -8.22 18.07
N GLY A 65 1.54 -8.80 18.55
CA GLY A 65 2.43 -9.65 17.76
C GLY A 65 2.43 -11.09 18.24
N ALA A 66 2.21 -12.06 17.35
CA ALA A 66 2.30 -13.50 17.66
C ALA A 66 1.46 -13.93 18.89
N VAL A 67 0.34 -13.24 19.13
CA VAL A 67 -0.62 -13.58 20.18
C VAL A 67 -1.54 -14.72 19.71
N ASP A 68 -1.94 -15.58 20.63
CA ASP A 68 -2.85 -16.68 20.30
C ASP A 68 -4.32 -16.20 20.14
N ASN A 69 -5.19 -17.10 19.69
CA ASN A 69 -6.61 -16.80 19.52
C ASN A 69 -7.33 -16.58 20.86
N ARG A 70 -6.84 -17.13 21.97
CA ARG A 70 -7.44 -16.98 23.30
C ARG A 70 -7.30 -15.56 23.81
N ILE A 71 -6.14 -14.94 23.62
CA ILE A 71 -5.92 -13.52 23.90
C ILE A 71 -6.88 -12.67 23.06
N GLY A 72 -6.98 -12.95 21.76
CA GLY A 72 -7.94 -12.26 20.88
C GLY A 72 -9.38 -12.38 21.38
N ASP A 73 -9.82 -13.60 21.63
CA ASP A 73 -11.17 -13.91 22.10
C ASP A 73 -11.49 -13.26 23.45
N LEU A 74 -10.50 -13.15 24.34
CA LEU A 74 -10.62 -12.43 25.61
C LEU A 74 -10.74 -10.91 25.40
N LEU A 75 -9.88 -10.32 24.57
CA LEU A 75 -9.91 -8.87 24.30
C LEU A 75 -11.23 -8.43 23.67
N VAL A 76 -11.85 -9.31 22.89
CA VAL A 76 -13.16 -9.08 22.24
C VAL A 76 -14.33 -9.70 23.00
N PHE A 77 -14.11 -10.26 24.18
CA PHE A 77 -15.15 -10.85 25.00
C PHE A 77 -16.14 -9.76 25.42
N ASP A 78 -17.42 -10.03 25.21
CA ASP A 78 -18.52 -9.12 25.53
C ASP A 78 -19.29 -9.70 26.71
N ASP A 79 -19.20 -9.03 27.86
CA ASP A 79 -19.93 -9.37 29.08
C ASP A 79 -21.29 -8.67 29.18
N GLY A 80 -21.74 -8.04 28.08
CA GLY A 80 -22.93 -7.22 28.00
C GLY A 80 -22.66 -5.71 28.18
N THR A 81 -21.45 -5.33 28.58
CA THR A 81 -21.01 -3.92 28.60
C THR A 81 -20.28 -3.50 27.31
N GLY A 82 -20.08 -4.45 26.40
CA GLY A 82 -19.27 -4.30 25.20
C GLY A 82 -17.95 -5.07 25.30
N PRO A 83 -17.15 -5.07 24.22
CA PRO A 83 -15.87 -5.76 24.21
C PRO A 83 -14.93 -5.23 25.30
N LEU A 84 -14.25 -6.14 26.01
CA LEU A 84 -13.34 -5.79 27.10
C LEU A 84 -12.35 -4.67 26.73
N LEU A 85 -11.72 -4.77 25.55
CA LEU A 85 -10.75 -3.77 25.09
C LEU A 85 -11.37 -2.36 24.98
N ARG A 86 -12.64 -2.27 24.56
CA ARG A 86 -13.39 -1.01 24.47
C ARG A 86 -13.55 -0.34 25.83
N THR A 87 -13.85 -1.14 26.85
CA THR A 87 -14.08 -0.66 28.22
C THR A 87 -12.77 -0.27 28.90
N LEU A 88 -11.69 -1.01 28.66
CA LEU A 88 -10.40 -0.78 29.32
C LEU A 88 -9.57 0.34 28.68
N CYS A 89 -9.66 0.49 27.35
CA CYS A 89 -8.82 1.39 26.56
C CYS A 89 -9.68 2.31 25.66
N PRO A 90 -10.46 3.24 26.22
CA PRO A 90 -11.41 4.07 25.45
C PRO A 90 -10.72 5.00 24.43
N CYS A 91 -9.47 5.40 24.69
CA CYS A 91 -8.69 6.28 23.82
C CYS A 91 -7.97 5.56 22.66
N LEU A 92 -8.17 4.24 22.52
CA LEU A 92 -7.42 3.44 21.56
C LEU A 92 -7.84 3.78 20.13
N SER A 93 -6.89 4.24 19.31
CA SER A 93 -7.13 4.65 17.92
C SER A 93 -6.12 4.07 16.94
N GLU A 94 -5.08 3.39 17.42
CA GLU A 94 -4.08 2.74 16.56
C GLU A 94 -3.95 1.25 16.91
N LEU A 95 -4.08 0.40 15.89
CA LEU A 95 -3.95 -1.04 16.01
C LEU A 95 -2.85 -1.53 15.08
N VAL A 96 -1.89 -2.27 15.61
CA VAL A 96 -0.91 -3.02 14.81
C VAL A 96 -1.10 -4.49 15.13
N LEU A 97 -1.26 -5.30 14.10
CA LEU A 97 -1.43 -6.73 14.23
C LEU A 97 -0.32 -7.45 13.45
N SER A 98 0.65 -7.97 14.18
CA SER A 98 1.77 -8.75 13.67
C SER A 98 1.55 -10.24 13.88
N SER A 99 1.84 -11.05 12.85
CA SER A 99 1.68 -12.52 12.91
C SER A 99 0.29 -13.00 13.36
N THR A 100 -0.76 -12.48 12.72
CA THR A 100 -2.18 -12.76 13.03
C THR A 100 -2.73 -14.09 12.53
N SER A 101 -1.88 -15.08 12.32
CA SER A 101 -2.30 -16.41 11.85
C SER A 101 -3.22 -17.15 12.83
N SER A 102 -3.40 -16.63 14.03
CA SER A 102 -4.32 -17.17 15.04
C SER A 102 -5.73 -16.54 15.01
N PHE A 103 -5.92 -15.36 14.43
CA PHE A 103 -7.21 -14.66 14.48
C PHE A 103 -8.14 -15.04 13.33
N TYR A 104 -9.22 -15.75 13.62
CA TYR A 104 -10.27 -16.01 12.65
C TYR A 104 -11.12 -14.77 12.35
N ASP A 105 -11.79 -14.77 11.19
CA ASP A 105 -12.62 -13.65 10.69
C ASP A 105 -13.57 -13.05 11.75
N PRO A 106 -14.32 -13.84 12.56
CA PRO A 106 -15.20 -13.26 13.57
C PRO A 106 -14.47 -12.55 14.71
N THR A 107 -13.34 -13.08 15.17
CA THR A 107 -12.53 -12.49 16.25
C THR A 107 -11.91 -11.19 15.77
N LEU A 108 -11.32 -11.20 14.56
CA LEU A 108 -10.77 -9.99 13.95
C LEU A 108 -11.85 -8.92 13.72
N ALA A 109 -13.04 -9.31 13.26
CA ALA A 109 -14.16 -8.40 13.08
C ALA A 109 -14.60 -7.73 14.38
N LYS A 110 -14.62 -8.48 15.50
CA LYS A 110 -14.93 -7.90 16.80
C LYS A 110 -13.81 -6.97 17.25
N LEU A 111 -12.54 -7.34 17.05
CA LEU A 111 -11.39 -6.52 17.41
C LEU A 111 -11.40 -5.17 16.68
N LEU A 112 -11.70 -5.19 15.38
CA LEU A 112 -11.87 -3.99 14.57
C LEU A 112 -13.07 -3.11 15.00
N ARG A 113 -14.03 -3.65 15.77
CA ARG A 113 -15.12 -2.87 16.39
C ARG A 113 -14.86 -2.47 17.85
N CYS A 114 -13.73 -2.87 18.44
CA CYS A 114 -13.45 -2.60 19.84
C CYS A 114 -13.03 -1.16 20.12
N SER A 115 -12.57 -0.40 19.13
CA SER A 115 -12.21 1.00 19.38
C SER A 115 -13.47 1.84 19.65
N GLN A 116 -13.52 2.46 20.82
CA GLN A 116 -14.58 3.42 21.15
C GLN A 116 -14.42 4.73 20.39
N SER A 117 -13.18 5.17 20.16
CA SER A 117 -12.85 6.40 19.45
C SER A 117 -12.85 6.23 17.93
N GLY A 118 -12.99 4.99 17.44
CA GLY A 118 -12.74 4.62 16.06
C GLY A 118 -11.25 4.44 15.78
N TRP A 119 -10.93 3.55 14.85
CA TRP A 119 -9.54 3.34 14.45
C TRP A 119 -9.11 4.45 13.52
N ARG A 120 -8.03 5.15 13.87
CA ARG A 120 -7.30 6.10 13.03
C ARG A 120 -6.24 5.37 12.20
N THR A 121 -5.51 4.42 12.80
CA THR A 121 -4.49 3.64 12.10
C THR A 121 -4.72 2.15 12.35
N VAL A 122 -4.72 1.35 11.29
CA VAL A 122 -4.77 -0.11 11.35
C VAL A 122 -3.66 -0.67 10.47
N GLU A 123 -2.75 -1.41 11.09
CA GLU A 123 -1.71 -2.18 10.40
C GLU A 123 -1.97 -3.67 10.60
N ILE A 124 -2.04 -4.43 9.51
CA ILE A 124 -2.25 -5.88 9.50
C ILE A 124 -1.13 -6.52 8.69
N GLU A 125 -0.24 -7.23 9.36
CA GLU A 125 0.88 -7.89 8.70
C GLU A 125 0.43 -9.11 7.90
N ASP A 126 -0.44 -9.95 8.49
CA ASP A 126 -0.90 -11.19 7.86
C ASP A 126 -2.42 -11.34 7.85
N ALA A 127 -3.06 -10.88 6.79
CA ALA A 127 -4.52 -10.89 6.68
C ALA A 127 -5.10 -12.26 6.28
N PHE A 128 -4.40 -13.39 6.50
CA PHE A 128 -4.79 -14.72 6.00
C PHE A 128 -6.25 -15.09 6.26
N PHE A 129 -6.77 -14.78 7.45
CA PHE A 129 -8.15 -15.05 7.86
C PHE A 129 -9.08 -13.83 7.76
N PHE A 130 -8.64 -12.77 7.09
CA PHE A 130 -9.43 -11.58 6.86
C PHE A 130 -10.57 -11.90 5.89
N GLY A 131 -11.75 -12.11 6.45
CA GLY A 131 -12.93 -12.50 5.72
C GLY A 131 -13.96 -11.38 5.59
N ARG A 132 -15.20 -11.78 5.37
CA ARG A 132 -16.30 -10.83 5.11
C ARG A 132 -16.66 -10.03 6.37
N LEU A 133 -16.55 -10.63 7.54
CA LEU A 133 -16.93 -9.98 8.80
C LEU A 133 -15.89 -8.93 9.19
N ALA A 134 -14.59 -9.27 9.11
CA ALA A 134 -13.49 -8.36 9.36
C ALA A 134 -13.50 -7.21 8.36
N TYR A 135 -13.76 -7.50 7.08
CA TYR A 135 -13.97 -6.47 6.07
C TYR A 135 -15.11 -5.52 6.45
N ALA A 136 -16.30 -6.04 6.77
CA ALA A 136 -17.43 -5.19 7.16
C ALA A 136 -17.12 -4.32 8.38
N ALA A 137 -16.44 -4.89 9.38
CA ALA A 137 -15.99 -4.16 10.58
C ALA A 137 -14.97 -3.06 10.24
N LEU A 138 -14.00 -3.34 9.38
CA LEU A 138 -13.03 -2.36 8.91
C LEU A 138 -13.74 -1.20 8.20
N MET A 139 -14.71 -1.51 7.34
CA MET A 139 -15.46 -0.50 6.59
C MET A 139 -16.28 0.45 7.48
N GLU A 140 -16.71 0.01 8.66
CA GLU A 140 -17.33 0.89 9.66
C GLU A 140 -16.34 1.98 10.14
N SER A 141 -15.05 1.63 10.29
CA SER A 141 -14.00 2.59 10.63
C SER A 141 -13.58 3.43 9.43
N VAL A 142 -13.46 2.84 8.23
CA VAL A 142 -13.19 3.57 6.97
C VAL A 142 -14.20 4.68 6.73
N ALA A 143 -15.47 4.43 7.06
CA ALA A 143 -16.54 5.42 6.86
C ALA A 143 -16.53 6.58 7.87
N THR A 144 -15.71 6.50 8.95
CA THR A 144 -15.86 7.38 10.12
C THR A 144 -14.58 7.96 10.71
N THR A 145 -13.48 7.22 10.76
CA THR A 145 -12.30 7.59 11.57
C THR A 145 -10.97 7.13 11.00
N LEU A 146 -10.95 6.13 10.11
CA LEU A 146 -9.72 5.52 9.63
C LEU A 146 -8.97 6.47 8.71
N GLU A 147 -7.73 6.77 9.09
CA GLU A 147 -6.79 7.59 8.34
C GLU A 147 -5.68 6.76 7.69
N ASN A 148 -5.19 5.71 8.34
CA ASN A 148 -4.09 4.92 7.80
C ASN A 148 -4.45 3.44 7.85
N LEU A 149 -4.52 2.80 6.70
CA LEU A 149 -4.66 1.36 6.58
C LEU A 149 -3.39 0.81 5.93
N GLN A 150 -2.66 -0.02 6.65
CA GLN A 150 -1.54 -0.77 6.10
C GLN A 150 -1.86 -2.25 6.19
N VAL A 151 -1.86 -2.96 5.07
CA VAL A 151 -2.00 -4.40 5.05
C VAL A 151 -0.84 -4.96 4.25
N LYS A 152 0.09 -5.64 4.92
CA LYS A 152 1.25 -6.20 4.24
C LYS A 152 0.76 -7.37 3.39
N ASN A 153 0.29 -8.46 3.99
CA ASN A 153 -0.17 -9.61 3.23
C ASN A 153 -1.69 -9.59 2.99
N TRP A 154 -2.12 -9.21 1.78
CA TRP A 154 -3.55 -9.22 1.39
C TRP A 154 -4.10 -10.63 1.06
N ARG A 155 -3.43 -11.71 1.48
CA ARG A 155 -3.98 -13.08 1.35
C ARG A 155 -5.34 -13.15 2.02
N GLY A 156 -6.38 -13.48 1.26
CA GLY A 156 -7.78 -13.51 1.74
C GLY A 156 -8.61 -12.30 1.29
N PHE A 157 -7.98 -11.18 0.95
CA PHE A 157 -8.68 -10.01 0.48
C PHE A 157 -9.08 -10.16 -0.99
N ARG A 158 -10.39 -10.09 -1.25
CA ARG A 158 -10.94 -10.21 -2.62
C ARG A 158 -10.80 -8.86 -3.35
N GLN A 159 -10.52 -8.89 -4.65
CA GLN A 159 -10.44 -7.67 -5.48
C GLN A 159 -11.69 -6.78 -5.33
N ALA A 160 -12.88 -7.38 -5.22
CA ALA A 160 -14.13 -6.65 -4.99
C ALA A 160 -14.15 -5.84 -3.68
N TRP A 161 -13.46 -6.31 -2.65
CA TRP A 161 -13.35 -5.60 -1.37
C TRP A 161 -12.41 -4.41 -1.46
N CYS A 162 -11.33 -4.49 -2.23
CA CYS A 162 -10.46 -3.33 -2.43
C CYS A 162 -11.17 -2.24 -3.21
N LEU A 163 -11.93 -2.61 -4.25
CA LEU A 163 -12.79 -1.65 -4.94
C LEU A 163 -13.86 -1.08 -4.00
N GLY A 164 -14.38 -1.86 -3.06
CA GLY A 164 -15.33 -1.39 -2.06
C GLY A 164 -14.69 -0.42 -1.05
N LEU A 165 -13.46 -0.70 -0.62
CA LEU A 165 -12.65 0.14 0.24
C LEU A 165 -12.44 1.50 -0.42
N LEU A 166 -11.97 1.49 -1.66
CA LEU A 166 -11.83 2.71 -2.48
C LEU A 166 -13.14 3.46 -2.68
N ARG A 167 -14.21 2.78 -3.09
CA ARG A 167 -15.48 3.48 -3.32
C ARG A 167 -16.06 4.15 -2.07
N SER A 168 -15.68 3.66 -0.89
CA SER A 168 -16.21 4.16 0.39
C SER A 168 -15.35 5.26 1.00
N THR A 169 -14.17 5.53 0.44
CA THR A 169 -13.22 6.56 0.89
C THR A 169 -13.53 7.94 0.32
N THR A 170 -14.75 8.13 -0.17
CA THR A 170 -15.37 9.43 -0.52
C THR A 170 -15.51 10.41 0.66
N ARG A 171 -14.90 10.11 1.82
CA ARG A 171 -14.84 10.95 3.02
C ARG A 171 -13.38 11.24 3.32
N GLU A 172 -13.09 12.51 3.62
CA GLU A 172 -11.79 13.17 3.85
C GLU A 172 -10.86 12.53 4.90
N GLN A 173 -11.20 11.35 5.41
CA GLN A 173 -10.58 10.74 6.58
C GLN A 173 -9.47 9.77 6.19
N LEU A 174 -9.65 8.89 5.18
CA LEU A 174 -8.60 7.92 4.84
C LEU A 174 -7.48 8.58 4.04
N ARG A 175 -6.32 8.68 4.68
CA ARG A 175 -5.11 9.32 4.19
C ARG A 175 -4.21 8.31 3.48
N ARG A 176 -3.81 7.25 4.18
CA ARG A 176 -2.84 6.28 3.66
C ARG A 176 -3.50 4.91 3.49
N ILE A 177 -3.36 4.33 2.30
CA ILE A 177 -3.52 2.90 2.07
C ILE A 177 -2.17 2.35 1.63
N GLY A 178 -1.57 1.47 2.44
CA GLY A 178 -0.30 0.80 2.15
C GLY A 178 -0.48 -0.70 1.96
N GLY A 179 0.18 -1.25 0.94
CA GLY A 179 0.41 -2.69 0.78
C GLY A 179 1.70 -3.16 1.46
N VAL A 180 2.19 -4.36 1.10
CA VAL A 180 3.53 -4.86 1.48
C VAL A 180 4.58 -3.74 1.28
N ASP A 181 5.18 -3.28 2.38
CA ASP A 181 6.54 -2.75 2.37
C ASP A 181 7.49 -3.94 2.57
N ASP A 182 8.65 -3.86 1.92
CA ASP A 182 9.78 -4.79 1.96
C ASP A 182 9.63 -6.11 1.18
N GLY A 183 9.94 -6.05 -0.12
CA GLY A 183 10.89 -6.94 -0.78
C GLY A 183 10.63 -8.46 -0.84
N ASP A 184 9.74 -9.03 -0.03
CA ASP A 184 9.39 -10.43 0.07
C ASP A 184 8.12 -10.75 -0.73
N LEU A 185 8.24 -10.58 -2.05
CA LEU A 185 7.33 -11.22 -3.01
C LEU A 185 7.49 -12.75 -2.87
N GLU A 186 6.57 -13.41 -2.15
CA GLU A 186 6.29 -14.83 -2.35
C GLU A 186 5.46 -15.00 -3.64
N GLU A 187 5.54 -16.14 -4.34
CA GLU A 187 4.75 -16.46 -5.57
C GLU A 187 3.23 -16.27 -5.40
N THR A 188 2.73 -16.23 -4.16
CA THR A 188 1.31 -16.06 -3.83
C THR A 188 0.93 -14.63 -3.42
N THR A 189 1.89 -13.70 -3.44
CA THR A 189 1.66 -12.28 -3.14
C THR A 189 0.83 -11.65 -4.24
N LYS A 190 -0.44 -11.37 -3.95
CA LYS A 190 -1.29 -10.55 -4.82
C LYS A 190 -1.03 -9.10 -4.49
N GLU A 191 -0.17 -8.45 -5.28
CA GLU A 191 -0.10 -7.00 -5.31
C GLU A 191 -1.46 -6.45 -5.75
N LEU A 192 -1.95 -5.49 -4.98
CA LEU A 192 -3.23 -4.88 -5.24
C LEU A 192 -3.01 -3.46 -5.73
N THR A 193 -3.07 -3.31 -7.04
CA THR A 193 -3.17 -2.02 -7.73
C THR A 193 -4.56 -1.46 -7.46
N VAL A 194 -4.59 -0.29 -6.85
CA VAL A 194 -5.78 0.34 -6.29
C VAL A 194 -5.93 1.72 -6.93
N ASN A 195 -7.16 2.01 -7.33
CA ASN A 195 -7.59 3.11 -8.19
C ASN A 195 -7.61 4.45 -7.43
N ALA A 196 -7.13 5.50 -8.11
CA ALA A 196 -6.48 6.66 -7.55
C ALA A 196 -7.40 7.72 -6.92
N GLN A 197 -8.71 7.68 -7.14
CA GLN A 197 -9.62 8.80 -6.82
C GLN A 197 -9.76 9.15 -5.32
N ASP A 198 -9.20 8.32 -4.44
CA ASP A 198 -9.37 8.40 -2.99
C ASP A 198 -8.16 8.94 -2.21
N ALA A 199 -7.01 9.21 -2.86
CA ALA A 199 -5.85 9.85 -2.21
C ALA A 199 -5.99 11.40 -2.11
N TYR A 200 -7.20 11.90 -2.29
CA TYR A 200 -7.46 13.18 -2.96
C TYR A 200 -7.31 14.46 -2.12
N GLN A 201 -7.09 14.43 -0.79
CA GLN A 201 -7.10 15.71 -0.03
C GLN A 201 -5.89 16.11 0.81
N GLU A 202 -4.91 15.25 1.14
CA GLU A 202 -3.64 15.69 1.75
C GLU A 202 -2.43 14.83 1.36
N HIS A 203 -2.43 14.22 0.17
CA HIS A 203 -1.31 13.38 -0.29
C HIS A 203 -0.51 14.07 -1.39
N HIS A 204 0.66 14.58 -1.00
CA HIS A 204 1.64 15.09 -1.94
C HIS A 204 2.28 13.95 -2.78
N MET A 205 2.19 12.69 -2.37
CA MET A 205 2.91 11.57 -3.02
C MET A 205 2.04 10.32 -3.17
N LEU A 206 2.02 9.75 -4.38
CA LEU A 206 1.37 8.48 -4.73
C LEU A 206 2.39 7.54 -5.39
N THR A 207 2.55 6.33 -4.84
CA THR A 207 3.38 5.27 -5.42
C THR A 207 2.50 4.09 -5.80
N LEU A 208 2.51 3.74 -7.09
CA LEU A 208 1.70 2.66 -7.63
C LEU A 208 2.53 1.74 -8.52
N ARG A 209 2.39 0.44 -8.32
CA ARG A 209 2.77 -0.58 -9.29
C ARG A 209 1.55 -0.94 -10.14
N ILE A 210 1.59 -0.56 -11.41
CA ILE A 210 0.53 -0.82 -12.38
C ILE A 210 1.05 -1.84 -13.38
N ILE A 211 0.64 -3.10 -13.21
CA ILE A 211 1.05 -4.23 -14.05
C ILE A 211 -0.12 -4.78 -14.86
N GLY A 212 0.19 -5.63 -15.84
CA GLY A 212 -0.82 -6.31 -16.66
C GLY A 212 -1.55 -5.37 -17.62
N VAL A 213 -1.00 -4.18 -17.86
CA VAL A 213 -1.52 -3.24 -18.87
C VAL A 213 -0.86 -3.60 -20.20
N PRO A 214 -1.60 -4.13 -21.20
CA PRO A 214 -0.97 -4.61 -22.42
C PRO A 214 -0.33 -3.45 -23.20
N ARG A 215 0.93 -3.63 -23.62
CA ARG A 215 1.70 -2.61 -24.36
C ARG A 215 2.08 -3.05 -25.76
N ALA A 216 1.26 -2.69 -26.75
CA ALA A 216 1.50 -3.03 -28.16
C ALA A 216 2.82 -2.45 -28.71
N ASN A 217 3.27 -1.33 -28.15
CA ASN A 217 4.48 -0.64 -28.56
C ASN A 217 5.76 -1.24 -27.97
N VAL A 218 5.68 -2.10 -26.95
CA VAL A 218 6.85 -2.76 -26.32
C VAL A 218 7.12 -4.08 -27.03
N VAL A 219 8.21 -4.15 -27.79
CA VAL A 219 8.55 -5.32 -28.63
C VAL A 219 9.85 -6.01 -28.23
N SER A 220 10.67 -5.38 -27.40
CA SER A 220 11.97 -5.89 -26.96
C SER A 220 12.21 -5.60 -25.48
N LEU A 221 12.99 -6.48 -24.86
CA LEU A 221 13.61 -6.32 -23.56
C LEU A 221 14.74 -5.29 -23.63
N ARG A 222 15.21 -4.83 -22.46
CA ARG A 222 16.31 -3.87 -22.32
C ARG A 222 17.64 -4.35 -22.87
N ASN A 223 17.86 -5.66 -22.86
CA ASN A 223 19.03 -6.27 -23.49
C ASN A 223 18.90 -6.44 -25.02
N GLY A 224 17.79 -5.96 -25.61
CA GLY A 224 17.51 -6.03 -27.04
C GLY A 224 16.87 -7.33 -27.52
N GLU A 225 16.70 -8.33 -26.65
CA GLU A 225 15.98 -9.55 -27.00
C GLU A 225 14.50 -9.26 -27.25
N ARG A 226 13.86 -10.05 -28.11
CA ARG A 226 12.44 -9.88 -28.40
C ARG A 226 11.62 -10.27 -27.18
N LEU A 227 10.71 -9.38 -26.77
CA LEU A 227 9.79 -9.68 -25.68
C LEU A 227 8.78 -10.75 -26.16
N SER A 228 8.75 -11.89 -25.48
CA SER A 228 7.78 -12.96 -25.75
C SER A 228 6.42 -12.54 -25.23
N LEU A 229 5.59 -12.06 -26.13
CA LEU A 229 4.26 -11.58 -25.80
C LEU A 229 3.21 -12.67 -26.02
N PRO A 230 2.22 -12.81 -25.13
CA PRO A 230 1.11 -13.73 -25.37
C PRO A 230 0.39 -13.34 -26.67
N ASP A 231 0.15 -14.31 -27.56
CA ASP A 231 -0.56 -14.08 -28.84
C ASP A 231 -1.99 -13.52 -28.62
N ASN A 232 -2.57 -13.79 -27.44
CA ASN A 232 -3.93 -13.39 -27.07
C ASN A 232 -4.00 -12.03 -26.35
N ARG A 233 -3.22 -11.04 -26.79
CA ARG A 233 -3.32 -9.69 -26.21
C ARG A 233 -4.76 -9.15 -26.39
N PRO A 234 -5.39 -8.67 -25.30
CA PRO A 234 -6.71 -8.08 -25.39
C PRO A 234 -6.73 -6.93 -26.41
N ARG A 235 -7.68 -6.98 -27.35
CA ARG A 235 -8.02 -5.79 -28.13
C ARG A 235 -8.57 -4.74 -27.15
N GLY A 236 -8.19 -3.47 -27.32
CA GLY A 236 -8.61 -2.38 -26.41
C GLY A 236 -7.64 -2.06 -25.28
N HIS A 237 -6.34 -2.34 -25.45
CA HIS A 237 -5.32 -1.96 -24.46
C HIS A 237 -5.33 -0.45 -24.14
N TYR A 238 -5.61 0.40 -25.13
CA TYR A 238 -5.78 1.83 -24.89
C TYR A 238 -7.03 2.16 -24.07
N ASP A 239 -8.08 1.36 -24.11
CA ASP A 239 -9.28 1.61 -23.32
C ASP A 239 -9.00 1.33 -21.84
N VAL A 240 -8.24 0.28 -21.54
CA VAL A 240 -7.73 0.00 -20.18
C VAL A 240 -6.83 1.14 -19.70
N GLN A 241 -5.88 1.57 -20.54
CA GLN A 241 -4.99 2.68 -20.18
C GLN A 241 -5.75 3.98 -19.94
N LYS A 242 -6.68 4.35 -20.83
CA LYS A 242 -7.53 5.54 -20.65
C LYS A 242 -8.37 5.44 -19.40
N TRP A 243 -8.91 4.26 -19.08
CA TRP A 243 -9.62 4.06 -17.84
C TRP A 243 -8.71 4.35 -16.65
N ILE A 244 -7.50 3.78 -16.60
CA ILE A 244 -6.53 4.08 -15.53
C ILE A 244 -6.18 5.58 -15.50
N TYR A 245 -5.97 6.21 -16.65
CA TYR A 245 -5.67 7.63 -16.74
C TYR A 245 -6.81 8.52 -16.27
N THR A 246 -8.06 8.19 -16.55
CA THR A 246 -9.21 8.93 -16.00
C THR A 246 -9.16 8.95 -14.49
N GLN A 247 -8.80 7.82 -13.88
CA GLN A 247 -8.75 7.70 -12.43
C GLN A 247 -7.56 8.44 -11.82
N LEU A 248 -6.42 8.44 -12.51
CA LEU A 248 -5.27 9.24 -12.11
C LEU A 248 -5.52 10.74 -12.31
N ALA A 249 -6.21 11.16 -13.37
CA ALA A 249 -6.46 12.56 -13.70
C ALA A 249 -7.31 13.28 -12.65
N ASP A 250 -8.15 12.54 -11.94
CA ASP A 250 -8.97 13.07 -10.85
C ASP A 250 -8.14 13.45 -9.61
N LEU A 251 -6.83 13.14 -9.59
CA LEU A 251 -5.89 13.50 -8.52
C LEU A 251 -5.25 14.89 -8.70
N SER A 252 -6.06 15.94 -8.84
CA SER A 252 -5.56 17.29 -9.17
C SER A 252 -4.55 17.88 -8.17
N GLY A 253 -4.54 17.42 -6.91
CA GLY A 253 -3.59 17.83 -5.87
C GLY A 253 -2.29 17.01 -5.79
N LEU A 254 -2.09 16.03 -6.67
CA LEU A 254 -0.93 15.14 -6.63
C LEU A 254 0.37 15.87 -6.98
N GLN A 255 1.40 15.78 -6.13
CA GLN A 255 2.72 16.38 -6.38
C GLN A 255 3.76 15.39 -6.86
N GLU A 256 3.70 14.12 -6.46
CA GLU A 256 4.64 13.09 -6.89
C GLU A 256 3.89 11.83 -7.31
N LEU A 257 4.02 11.46 -8.59
CA LEU A 257 3.47 10.24 -9.17
C LEU A 257 4.62 9.29 -9.46
N VAL A 258 4.72 8.20 -8.70
CA VAL A 258 5.70 7.13 -8.93
C VAL A 258 4.98 5.95 -9.58
N VAL A 259 5.30 5.69 -10.84
CA VAL A 259 4.81 4.55 -11.61
C VAL A 259 5.99 3.64 -11.91
N GLY A 260 6.00 2.44 -11.35
CA GLY A 260 7.12 1.52 -11.50
C GLY A 260 7.33 0.60 -10.32
N MET A 261 8.33 -0.28 -10.41
CA MET A 261 8.79 -1.03 -9.25
C MET A 261 9.69 -0.14 -8.40
N ARG A 262 9.46 -0.16 -7.09
CA ARG A 262 10.32 0.50 -6.12
C ARG A 262 11.47 -0.43 -5.72
N GLU A 263 12.59 0.22 -5.40
CA GLU A 263 13.87 -0.28 -4.87
C GLU A 263 13.98 -1.80 -4.70
N LEU A 264 14.87 -2.37 -5.49
CA LEU A 264 15.29 -3.76 -5.34
C LEU A 264 15.81 -3.97 -3.91
N ASN A 265 15.32 -5.02 -3.25
CA ASN A 265 15.84 -5.39 -1.94
C ASN A 265 17.30 -5.84 -2.11
N TRP A 266 18.23 -4.98 -1.69
CA TRP A 266 19.67 -5.21 -1.84
C TRP A 266 20.14 -6.50 -1.15
N SER A 267 19.52 -6.88 -0.04
CA SER A 267 19.83 -8.14 0.66
C SER A 267 19.47 -9.36 -0.20
N ARG A 268 18.40 -9.28 -1.01
CA ARG A 268 18.02 -10.34 -1.96
C ARG A 268 18.94 -10.40 -3.17
N LEU A 269 19.39 -9.24 -3.67
CA LEU A 269 20.40 -9.18 -4.73
C LEU A 269 21.72 -9.82 -4.27
N ALA A 270 22.15 -9.50 -3.04
CA ALA A 270 23.33 -10.09 -2.43
C ALA A 270 23.21 -11.62 -2.28
N PHE A 271 22.03 -12.14 -1.91
CA PHE A 271 21.77 -13.59 -1.87
C PHE A 271 21.89 -14.26 -3.25
N CYS A 272 21.56 -13.53 -4.33
CA CYS A 272 21.74 -13.99 -5.69
C CYS A 272 23.19 -13.84 -6.21
N GLY A 273 24.12 -13.35 -5.39
CA GLY A 273 25.51 -13.10 -5.78
C GLY A 273 25.67 -11.88 -6.70
N ILE A 274 24.67 -11.00 -6.75
CA ILE A 274 24.70 -9.78 -7.56
C ILE A 274 25.20 -8.65 -6.68
N ASP A 275 26.40 -8.12 -7.00
CA ASP A 275 26.89 -6.90 -6.37
C ASP A 275 26.20 -5.69 -7.03
N PRO A 276 25.37 -4.93 -6.28
CA PRO A 276 24.61 -3.84 -6.83
C PRO A 276 25.46 -2.63 -7.26
N TYR A 277 26.69 -2.52 -6.77
CA TYR A 277 27.58 -1.42 -7.11
C TYR A 277 28.41 -1.69 -8.36
N SER A 278 28.57 -2.96 -8.74
CA SER A 278 29.36 -3.36 -9.91
C SER A 278 28.52 -3.74 -11.13
N SER A 279 27.24 -4.05 -10.94
CA SER A 279 26.37 -4.59 -11.98
C SER A 279 25.61 -3.48 -12.69
N SER A 280 25.58 -3.48 -14.02
CA SER A 280 24.66 -2.60 -14.73
C SER A 280 23.22 -3.00 -14.45
N SER A 281 22.29 -2.07 -14.62
CA SER A 281 20.87 -2.36 -14.46
C SER A 281 20.33 -3.39 -15.47
N ILE A 282 21.05 -3.64 -16.58
CA ILE A 282 20.75 -4.73 -17.52
C ILE A 282 21.26 -6.07 -16.96
N ASP A 283 22.48 -6.10 -16.41
CA ASP A 283 23.04 -7.32 -15.81
C ASP A 283 22.19 -7.79 -14.63
N ILE A 284 21.71 -6.84 -13.81
CA ILE A 284 20.79 -7.13 -12.71
C ILE A 284 19.48 -7.74 -13.24
N GLU A 285 18.94 -7.20 -14.34
CA GLU A 285 17.72 -7.70 -14.95
C GLU A 285 17.89 -9.10 -15.54
N GLU A 286 18.97 -9.34 -16.27
CA GLU A 286 19.27 -10.65 -16.84
C GLU A 286 19.49 -11.70 -15.75
N ALA A 287 20.25 -11.35 -14.70
CA ALA A 287 20.52 -12.25 -13.58
C ALA A 287 19.26 -12.59 -12.77
N LEU A 288 18.27 -11.70 -12.74
CA LEU A 288 17.02 -11.89 -12.02
C LEU A 288 15.83 -12.30 -12.88
N ARG A 289 15.96 -12.37 -14.21
CA ARG A 289 14.85 -12.55 -15.16
C ARG A 289 13.87 -13.65 -14.77
N ASP A 290 14.38 -14.80 -14.32
CA ASP A 290 13.57 -15.98 -13.99
C ASP A 290 13.04 -15.98 -12.53
N ARG A 291 13.43 -14.98 -11.73
CA ARG A 291 13.11 -14.89 -10.29
C ARG A 291 12.27 -13.67 -9.96
N PHE A 292 12.61 -12.52 -10.54
CA PHE A 292 12.00 -11.23 -10.26
C PHE A 292 11.96 -10.39 -11.53
N GLU A 293 10.79 -9.81 -11.82
CA GLU A 293 10.73 -8.66 -12.71
C GLU A 293 11.53 -7.54 -12.02
N THR A 294 12.54 -6.99 -12.70
CA THR A 294 13.27 -5.79 -12.23
C THR A 294 12.89 -4.55 -13.05
N PHE A 295 12.18 -4.78 -14.15
CA PHE A 295 11.72 -3.78 -15.10
C PHE A 295 10.29 -4.10 -15.54
N GLN A 296 9.43 -3.08 -15.62
CA GLN A 296 8.02 -3.26 -15.97
C GLN A 296 7.79 -3.01 -17.46
N TYR A 297 7.50 -4.08 -18.19
CA TYR A 297 7.15 -4.01 -19.62
C TYR A 297 5.64 -3.85 -19.86
N ASP A 298 4.80 -4.45 -19.00
CA ASP A 298 3.33 -4.37 -19.07
C ASP A 298 2.79 -3.27 -18.14
N CYS A 299 3.28 -2.03 -18.34
CA CYS A 299 2.95 -0.85 -17.53
C CYS A 299 2.19 0.22 -18.34
N LEU A 300 1.79 1.32 -17.70
CA LEU A 300 1.19 2.48 -18.39
C LEU A 300 2.11 3.07 -19.46
N GLU A 301 1.56 3.34 -20.65
CA GLU A 301 2.24 4.04 -21.72
C GLU A 301 2.08 5.54 -21.55
N PHE A 302 3.12 6.26 -21.16
CA PHE A 302 3.08 7.73 -21.16
C PHE A 302 3.23 8.28 -22.58
N SER A 303 2.16 8.22 -23.38
CA SER A 303 2.08 8.79 -24.73
C SER A 303 0.75 9.49 -24.99
N MET A 304 0.71 10.41 -25.94
CA MET A 304 -0.55 11.07 -26.30
C MET A 304 -1.59 10.09 -26.90
N ALA A 305 -1.12 9.00 -27.54
CA ALA A 305 -1.98 7.99 -28.14
C ALA A 305 -2.72 7.15 -27.10
N SER A 306 -2.05 6.82 -26.00
CA SER A 306 -2.62 6.03 -24.91
C SER A 306 -3.55 6.81 -23.98
N GLY A 307 -3.50 8.14 -24.04
CA GLY A 307 -4.39 9.00 -23.27
C GLY A 307 -3.70 9.87 -22.23
N LEU A 308 -2.38 10.09 -22.31
CA LEU A 308 -1.65 11.01 -21.42
C LEU A 308 -2.37 12.35 -21.23
N LYS A 309 -3.01 12.88 -22.29
CA LYS A 309 -3.80 14.13 -22.25
C LYS A 309 -4.89 14.19 -21.18
N ILE A 310 -5.41 13.02 -20.77
CA ILE A 310 -6.44 12.90 -19.74
C ILE A 310 -5.88 13.41 -18.40
N LEU A 311 -4.58 13.23 -18.15
CA LEU A 311 -3.88 13.70 -16.97
C LEU A 311 -3.61 15.22 -16.93
N SER A 312 -4.23 16.02 -17.80
CA SER A 312 -4.05 17.49 -17.82
C SER A 312 -4.45 18.18 -16.52
N GLY A 313 -5.31 17.55 -15.70
CA GLY A 313 -5.73 18.08 -14.41
C GLY A 313 -4.68 18.00 -13.29
N LEU A 314 -3.57 17.29 -13.49
CA LEU A 314 -2.47 17.14 -12.52
C LEU A 314 -1.56 18.38 -12.47
N THR A 315 -2.14 19.55 -12.24
CA THR A 315 -1.41 20.82 -12.32
C THR A 315 -0.41 21.03 -11.19
N GLU A 316 -0.62 20.35 -10.05
CA GLU A 316 0.26 20.38 -8.89
C GLU A 316 1.41 19.36 -8.96
N LEU A 317 1.48 18.55 -10.03
CA LEU A 317 2.50 17.51 -10.18
C LEU A 317 3.90 18.13 -10.33
N ARG A 318 4.79 17.78 -9.41
CA ARG A 318 6.20 18.19 -9.32
C ARG A 318 7.17 17.11 -9.78
N VAL A 319 6.89 15.86 -9.43
CA VAL A 319 7.75 14.73 -9.72
C VAL A 319 6.96 13.65 -10.43
N LEU A 320 7.42 13.24 -11.61
CA LEU A 320 6.96 12.01 -12.25
C LEU A 320 8.13 11.02 -12.24
N ASP A 321 7.98 9.93 -11.51
CA ASP A 321 8.99 8.88 -11.45
C ASP A 321 8.53 7.69 -12.29
N VAL A 322 9.21 7.47 -13.40
CA VAL A 322 8.99 6.36 -14.33
C VAL A 322 10.20 5.43 -14.39
N ARG A 323 11.07 5.47 -13.36
CA ARG A 323 12.18 4.52 -13.25
C ARG A 323 11.64 3.08 -13.26
N SER A 324 12.41 2.19 -13.88
CA SER A 324 12.07 0.78 -14.00
C SER A 324 10.75 0.50 -14.75
N THR A 325 10.36 1.38 -15.68
CA THR A 325 9.19 1.18 -16.56
C THR A 325 9.53 1.40 -18.03
N ALA A 326 8.91 0.58 -18.90
CA ALA A 326 8.97 0.75 -20.35
C ALA A 326 8.10 1.95 -20.80
N HIS A 327 8.53 3.17 -20.50
CA HIS A 327 7.80 4.38 -20.89
C HIS A 327 8.03 4.76 -22.36
N ASN A 328 7.17 5.64 -22.91
CA ASN A 328 7.27 6.15 -24.29
C ASN A 328 7.28 7.69 -24.34
N ILE A 329 7.92 8.31 -23.36
CA ILE A 329 7.97 9.78 -23.20
C ILE A 329 8.98 10.36 -24.20
N GLY A 330 8.44 10.89 -25.31
CA GLY A 330 9.21 11.63 -26.31
C GLY A 330 9.13 13.14 -26.18
N VAL A 331 9.75 13.85 -27.14
CA VAL A 331 9.76 15.32 -27.19
C VAL A 331 8.34 15.88 -27.22
N LYS A 332 7.45 15.26 -28.01
CA LYS A 332 6.05 15.68 -28.11
C LYS A 332 5.31 15.58 -26.77
N GLU A 333 5.52 14.50 -26.04
CA GLU A 333 4.96 14.30 -24.70
C GLU A 333 5.53 15.32 -23.71
N LEU A 334 6.83 15.61 -23.78
CA LEU A 334 7.47 16.62 -22.93
C LEU A 334 6.98 18.03 -23.21
N ASP A 335 6.84 18.42 -24.47
CA ASP A 335 6.23 19.70 -24.86
C ASP A 335 4.80 19.82 -24.30
N TRP A 336 4.04 18.72 -24.35
CA TRP A 336 2.70 18.69 -23.78
C TRP A 336 2.71 18.83 -22.26
N MET A 337 3.57 18.06 -21.56
CA MET A 337 3.73 18.10 -20.10
C MET A 337 4.17 19.49 -19.64
N HIS A 338 5.10 20.13 -20.38
CA HIS A 338 5.58 21.49 -20.10
C HIS A 338 4.48 22.54 -20.08
N VAL A 339 3.45 22.36 -20.93
CA VAL A 339 2.31 23.28 -21.01
C VAL A 339 1.25 22.97 -19.95
N HIS A 340 1.01 21.69 -19.63
CA HIS A 340 -0.14 21.28 -18.81
C HIS A 340 0.20 20.99 -17.34
N TRP A 341 1.47 20.71 -17.02
CA TRP A 341 1.96 20.46 -15.67
C TRP A 341 2.96 21.55 -15.26
N PRO A 342 2.49 22.77 -14.97
CA PRO A 342 3.34 23.94 -14.75
C PRO A 342 4.25 23.80 -13.52
N GLN A 343 3.89 22.94 -12.55
CA GLN A 343 4.70 22.67 -11.37
C GLN A 343 5.72 21.54 -11.57
N LEU A 344 5.79 20.91 -12.75
CA LEU A 344 6.64 19.73 -12.95
C LEU A 344 8.13 20.08 -12.93
N GLU A 345 8.80 19.72 -11.86
CA GLU A 345 10.22 19.99 -11.64
C GLU A 345 11.09 18.92 -12.29
N THR A 346 10.74 17.64 -12.15
CA THR A 346 11.61 16.52 -12.56
C THR A 346 10.83 15.31 -13.05
N ILE A 347 11.36 14.65 -14.09
CA ILE A 347 10.92 13.31 -14.51
C ILE A 347 12.08 12.32 -14.30
N ARG A 348 11.98 11.49 -13.27
CA ARG A 348 13.00 10.47 -12.97
C ARG A 348 12.81 9.29 -13.93
N GLY A 349 13.93 8.71 -14.38
CA GLY A 349 13.96 7.63 -15.38
C GLY A 349 14.28 8.10 -16.80
N LEU A 350 14.32 9.42 -17.05
CA LEU A 350 14.70 9.99 -18.35
C LEU A 350 16.22 10.09 -18.58
N GLU A 351 17.02 9.94 -17.53
CA GLU A 351 18.47 10.19 -17.46
C GLU A 351 19.33 8.98 -17.87
N SER A 352 18.81 7.76 -17.76
CA SER A 352 19.51 6.54 -18.20
C SER A 352 19.56 6.50 -19.74
N PRO A 353 20.66 6.04 -20.38
CA PRO A 353 20.68 5.67 -21.80
C PRO A 353 19.49 4.77 -22.09
N ARG A 354 18.51 5.34 -22.78
CA ARG A 354 17.10 5.02 -22.54
C ARG A 354 16.65 3.67 -23.03
N GLU A 355 15.75 3.11 -22.25
CA GLU A 355 15.12 1.79 -22.37
C GLU A 355 13.76 1.93 -23.07
N TRP A 356 13.75 2.50 -24.27
CA TRP A 356 12.49 2.68 -24.99
C TRP A 356 11.92 1.33 -25.42
N ALA A 357 10.60 1.25 -25.36
CA ALA A 357 9.79 0.16 -25.87
C ALA A 357 9.95 -0.13 -27.38
N CYS A 358 10.59 0.76 -28.14
CA CYS A 358 10.66 0.72 -29.61
C CYS A 358 11.98 0.15 -30.15
N ASN A 359 12.09 0.06 -31.49
CA ASN A 359 13.28 -0.42 -32.18
C ASN A 359 14.54 0.33 -31.69
N PRO A 360 15.67 -0.35 -31.40
CA PRO A 360 16.88 0.28 -30.86
C PRO A 360 17.34 1.54 -31.62
N LYS A 361 17.20 1.57 -32.95
CA LYS A 361 17.57 2.75 -33.77
C LYS A 361 16.64 3.94 -33.53
N GLU A 362 15.34 3.67 -33.41
CA GLU A 362 14.34 4.71 -33.12
C GLU A 362 14.49 5.19 -31.67
N ALA A 363 14.76 4.27 -30.75
CA ALA A 363 15.03 4.54 -29.34
C ALA A 363 16.23 5.49 -29.17
N GLU A 364 17.35 5.22 -29.87
CA GLU A 364 18.54 6.06 -29.79
C GLU A 364 18.28 7.47 -30.35
N ALA A 365 17.59 7.58 -31.49
CA ALA A 365 17.25 8.86 -32.09
C ALA A 365 16.31 9.67 -31.19
N ALA A 366 15.31 9.02 -30.60
CA ALA A 366 14.38 9.64 -29.69
C ALA A 366 15.05 10.05 -28.36
N ALA A 367 15.99 9.24 -27.85
CA ALA A 367 16.79 9.58 -26.68
C ALA A 367 17.62 10.86 -26.91
N LYS A 368 18.37 10.93 -28.02
CA LYS A 368 19.13 12.13 -28.40
C LYS A 368 18.24 13.34 -28.62
N ALA A 369 17.01 13.16 -29.10
CA ALA A 369 16.06 14.24 -29.27
C ALA A 369 15.60 14.80 -27.91
N VAL A 370 15.33 13.92 -26.95
CA VAL A 370 14.92 14.34 -25.62
C VAL A 370 16.07 14.92 -24.80
N GLU A 371 17.27 14.36 -24.89
CA GLU A 371 18.45 14.94 -24.23
C GLU A 371 18.68 16.39 -24.71
N ARG A 372 18.62 16.63 -26.03
CA ARG A 372 18.65 17.99 -26.59
C ARG A 372 17.51 18.86 -26.07
N TRP A 373 16.31 18.31 -25.92
CA TRP A 373 15.18 19.04 -25.35
C TRP A 373 15.45 19.45 -23.90
N ILE A 374 15.95 18.55 -23.05
CA ILE A 374 16.28 18.84 -21.64
C ILE A 374 17.36 19.92 -21.55
N VAL A 375 18.42 19.82 -22.36
CA VAL A 375 19.49 20.85 -22.43
C VAL A 375 18.94 22.23 -22.81
N ASN A 376 17.93 22.29 -23.68
CA ASN A 376 17.28 23.54 -24.09
C ASN A 376 16.27 24.09 -23.06
N HIS A 377 15.95 23.33 -22.01
CA HIS A 377 15.02 23.73 -20.93
C HIS A 377 15.71 23.60 -19.55
N PRO A 378 16.78 24.38 -19.29
CA PRO A 378 17.64 24.22 -18.11
C PRO A 378 16.95 24.52 -16.78
N ASN A 379 15.83 25.23 -16.81
CA ASN A 379 15.04 25.55 -15.61
C ASN A 379 14.02 24.45 -15.26
N GLY A 380 14.04 23.32 -15.98
CA GLY A 380 13.15 22.19 -15.77
C GLY A 380 11.92 22.19 -16.67
N ILE A 381 11.10 21.13 -16.55
CA ILE A 381 9.95 20.89 -17.42
C ILE A 381 8.78 21.83 -17.09
N GLY A 382 8.73 22.50 -15.94
CA GLY A 382 7.65 23.43 -15.57
C GLY A 382 7.99 24.92 -15.73
N SER A 383 9.17 25.27 -16.23
CA SER A 383 9.73 26.62 -16.00
C SER A 383 9.15 27.77 -16.83
N SER A 384 8.09 27.56 -17.61
CA SER A 384 7.51 28.58 -18.49
C SER A 384 6.97 29.81 -17.74
N PHE A 385 6.83 29.75 -16.41
CA PHE A 385 6.23 30.81 -15.59
C PHE A 385 7.20 31.66 -14.75
N VAL A 386 8.52 31.42 -14.78
CA VAL A 386 9.48 32.17 -13.93
C VAL A 386 9.95 33.50 -14.55
N GLN A 387 9.45 33.88 -15.73
CA GLN A 387 9.64 35.24 -16.26
C GLN A 387 8.41 36.11 -15.99
N LYS A 388 8.32 36.66 -14.78
CA LYS A 388 7.51 37.85 -14.48
C LYS A 388 8.35 38.92 -13.82
#